data_AF-A0A258X184-F1
#
_entry.id   AF-A0A258X184-F1
#
_cell.length_a   1.000
_cell.length_b   1.000
_cell.length_c   1.000
_cell.angle_alpha   90.00
_cell.angle_beta   90.00
_cell.angle_gamma   90.00
#
_symmetry.space_group_name_H-M   'P 1'
#
loop_
_entity.id
_entity.type
_entity.pdbx_description
1 polymer ?
#
loop_
_entity_poly.entity_id
_entity_poly.type
_entity_poly.pdbx_seq_one_letter_code
_entity_poly.pdbx_strand_id
1 'polypeptide(L)'
;MRDIIYSVMQDYGLFVIFFHVLGASVWVGGMITLWFLTRDTGAPIPIDRRATSRTEMYKKFFTFLSPFVLLLLVTSIFMALGYKDNAIDSNGFTLDFKNLETYKLINTKGSIWAIMVMNMVLMIWILTKASCKLCKTKVRADCMWLVSKYLLPINILLGLVGIFLGVFLRSSF
;
A
#
# COMPACT_ATOMS: atom_id res chain seq x y z
N MET A 1 -24.66 -6.56 -6.14
CA MET A 1 -23.20 -6.31 -6.04
C MET A 1 -22.38 -7.42 -6.68
N ARG A 2 -22.65 -8.70 -6.37
CA ARG A 2 -21.92 -9.85 -6.95
C ARG A 2 -21.93 -9.86 -8.48
N ASP A 3 -23.10 -9.64 -9.09
CA ASP A 3 -23.24 -9.64 -10.56
C ASP A 3 -22.46 -8.51 -11.26
N ILE A 4 -22.33 -7.35 -10.60
CA ILE A 4 -21.56 -6.21 -11.12
C ILE A 4 -20.05 -6.51 -11.07
N ILE A 5 -19.57 -7.10 -9.98
CA ILE A 5 -18.16 -7.43 -9.84
C ILE A 5 -17.79 -8.53 -10.84
N TYR A 6 -18.66 -9.52 -11.02
CA TYR A 6 -18.47 -10.58 -11.98
C TYR A 6 -18.42 -10.05 -13.42
N SER A 7 -19.38 -9.22 -13.83
CA SER A 7 -19.37 -8.64 -15.18
C SER A 7 -18.14 -7.76 -15.42
N VAL A 8 -17.75 -6.94 -14.45
CA VAL A 8 -16.53 -6.11 -14.57
C VAL A 8 -15.28 -6.97 -14.70
N MET A 9 -15.16 -8.07 -13.96
CA MET A 9 -13.99 -8.94 -14.03
C MET A 9 -13.93 -9.74 -15.34
N GLN A 10 -15.08 -10.14 -15.90
CA GLN A 10 -15.13 -10.81 -17.20
C GLN A 10 -14.82 -9.85 -18.36
N ASP A 11 -15.47 -8.69 -18.39
CA ASP A 11 -15.39 -7.77 -19.53
C ASP A 11 -14.16 -6.85 -19.46
N TYR A 12 -13.67 -6.54 -18.25
CA TYR A 12 -12.62 -5.53 -18.01
C TYR A 12 -11.49 -6.03 -17.10
N GLY A 13 -11.33 -7.34 -16.92
CA GLY A 13 -10.31 -7.92 -16.03
C GLY A 13 -8.89 -7.41 -16.30
N LEU A 14 -8.51 -7.22 -17.57
CA LEU A 14 -7.21 -6.65 -17.96
C LEU A 14 -7.02 -5.23 -17.39
N PHE A 15 -8.04 -4.37 -17.49
CA PHE A 15 -7.98 -3.01 -16.95
C PHE A 15 -7.91 -3.01 -15.43
N VAL A 16 -8.67 -3.88 -14.76
CA VAL A 16 -8.61 -4.03 -13.29
C VAL A 16 -7.20 -4.40 -12.84
N ILE A 17 -6.58 -5.39 -13.50
CA ILE A 17 -5.20 -5.81 -13.21
C ILE A 17 -4.21 -4.68 -13.51
N PHE A 18 -4.36 -3.98 -14.63
CA PHE A 18 -3.50 -2.84 -15.00
C PHE A 18 -3.54 -1.75 -13.92
N PHE A 19 -4.73 -1.30 -13.51
CA PHE A 19 -4.87 -0.29 -12.47
C PHE A 19 -4.36 -0.76 -11.11
N HIS A 20 -4.49 -2.05 -10.79
CA HIS A 20 -3.93 -2.62 -9.58
C HIS A 20 -2.39 -2.54 -9.57
N VAL A 21 -1.75 -2.96 -10.68
CA VAL A 21 -0.29 -2.89 -10.84
C VAL A 21 0.18 -1.45 -10.81
N LEU A 22 -0.51 -0.53 -11.50
CA LEU A 22 -0.21 0.90 -11.48
C LEU A 22 -0.25 1.46 -10.05
N GLY A 23 -1.30 1.16 -9.29
CA GLY A 23 -1.42 1.57 -7.89
C GLY A 23 -0.26 1.05 -7.03
N ALA A 24 0.10 -0.23 -7.19
CA ALA A 24 1.22 -0.83 -6.47
C ALA A 24 2.57 -0.18 -6.82
N SER A 25 2.82 0.08 -8.11
CA SER A 25 4.04 0.72 -8.60
C SER A 25 4.18 2.15 -8.07
N VAL A 26 3.10 2.95 -8.13
CA VAL A 26 3.11 4.33 -7.62
C VAL A 26 3.28 4.36 -6.11
N TRP A 27 2.63 3.45 -5.37
CA TRP A 27 2.74 3.44 -3.92
C TRP A 27 4.13 3.01 -3.44
N VAL A 28 4.62 1.85 -3.88
CA VAL A 28 5.94 1.34 -3.45
C VAL A 28 7.07 2.22 -3.98
N GLY A 29 7.03 2.58 -5.27
CA GLY A 29 8.02 3.48 -5.88
C GLY A 29 8.01 4.87 -5.25
N GLY A 30 6.82 5.40 -4.92
CA GLY A 30 6.69 6.66 -4.21
C GLY A 30 7.32 6.61 -2.82
N MET A 31 7.07 5.56 -2.05
CA MET A 31 7.69 5.40 -0.72
C MET A 31 9.22 5.27 -0.79
N ILE A 32 9.75 4.54 -1.77
CA ILE A 32 11.20 4.45 -2.01
C ILE A 32 11.78 5.83 -2.33
N THR A 33 11.10 6.60 -3.19
CA THR A 33 11.50 7.97 -3.55
C THR A 33 11.52 8.87 -2.32
N LEU A 34 10.45 8.86 -1.52
CA LEU A 34 10.38 9.61 -0.26
C LEU A 34 11.51 9.20 0.70
N TRP A 35 11.79 7.91 0.83
CA TRP A 35 12.86 7.40 1.68
C TRP A 35 14.24 7.88 1.22
N PHE A 36 14.50 7.89 -0.10
CA PHE A 36 15.75 8.38 -0.66
C PHE A 36 15.92 9.89 -0.45
N LEU A 37 14.90 10.69 -0.79
CA LEU A 37 14.94 12.16 -0.67
C LEU A 37 15.08 12.66 0.78
N THR A 38 14.68 11.84 1.76
CA THR A 38 14.70 12.21 3.18
C THR A 38 15.96 11.75 3.90
N ARG A 39 16.75 10.88 3.26
CA ARG A 39 17.96 10.28 3.81
C ARG A 39 19.12 11.26 3.92
N ASP A 40 19.17 12.27 3.05
CA ASP A 40 20.27 13.23 3.04
C ASP A 40 19.80 14.64 2.69
N THR A 41 19.83 15.54 3.67
CA THR A 41 19.80 16.98 3.41
C THR A 41 20.93 17.60 4.22
N GLY A 42 22.14 17.57 3.68
CA GLY A 42 23.35 18.17 4.27
C GLY A 42 23.28 19.69 4.51
N ALA A 43 22.15 20.33 4.22
CA ALA A 43 21.95 21.74 4.53
C ALA A 43 21.97 21.95 6.06
N PRO A 44 22.74 22.93 6.60
CA PRO A 44 22.77 23.25 8.03
C PRO A 44 21.52 24.05 8.43
N ILE A 45 20.35 23.42 8.31
CA ILE A 45 19.09 23.97 8.81
C ILE A 45 18.99 23.62 10.30
N PRO A 46 18.60 24.57 11.17
CA PRO A 46 18.21 24.29 12.55
C PRO A 46 17.28 23.06 12.65
N ILE A 47 17.53 22.21 13.65
CA ILE A 47 16.92 20.88 13.75
C ILE A 47 15.38 20.95 13.84
N ASP A 48 14.86 22.07 14.35
CA ASP A 48 13.44 22.41 14.52
C ASP A 48 12.73 22.71 13.19
N ARG A 49 13.31 23.59 12.36
CA ARG A 49 12.78 23.91 11.02
C ARG A 49 12.87 22.71 10.10
N ARG A 50 13.95 21.92 10.21
CA ARG A 50 14.14 20.71 9.40
C ARG A 50 13.10 19.64 9.72
N ALA A 51 12.85 19.36 11.00
CA ALA A 51 11.82 18.40 11.41
C ALA A 51 10.44 18.84 10.94
N THR A 52 10.12 20.15 11.08
CA THR A 52 8.84 20.71 10.69
C THR A 52 8.57 20.61 9.18
N SER A 53 9.53 21.05 8.36
CA SER A 53 9.43 20.98 6.90
C SER A 53 9.28 19.53 6.42
N ARG A 54 10.04 18.60 7.02
CA ARG A 54 9.94 17.17 6.70
C ARG A 54 8.58 16.59 7.09
N THR A 55 8.03 16.93 8.26
CA THR A 55 6.69 16.43 8.66
C THR A 55 5.62 16.83 7.67
N GLU A 56 5.62 18.09 7.24
CA GLU A 56 4.65 18.56 6.24
C GLU A 56 4.87 17.93 4.87
N MET A 57 6.12 17.71 4.45
CA MET A 57 6.45 16.98 3.22
C MET A 57 5.89 15.56 3.24
N TYR A 58 6.13 14.79 4.31
CA TYR A 58 5.60 13.44 4.47
C TYR A 58 4.06 13.41 4.42
N LYS A 59 3.40 14.33 5.13
CA LYS A 59 1.93 14.42 5.14
C LYS A 59 1.38 14.67 3.74
N LYS A 60 1.90 15.69 3.04
CA LYS A 60 1.50 15.99 1.66
C LYS A 60 1.74 14.81 0.73
N PHE A 61 2.88 14.12 0.89
CA PHE A 61 3.22 12.95 0.10
C PHE A 61 2.26 11.77 0.35
N PHE A 62 1.91 11.48 1.61
CA PHE A 62 0.94 10.42 1.92
C PHE A 62 -0.48 10.76 1.47
N THR A 63 -0.88 12.03 1.53
CA THR A 63 -2.15 12.49 0.93
C THR A 63 -2.15 12.29 -0.58
N PHE A 64 -1.05 12.60 -1.26
CA PHE A 64 -0.89 12.33 -2.69
C PHE A 64 -0.94 10.83 -3.03
N LEU A 65 -0.38 9.97 -2.18
CA LEU A 65 -0.41 8.51 -2.40
C LEU A 65 -1.78 7.88 -2.12
N SER A 66 -2.58 8.46 -1.23
CA SER A 66 -3.88 7.93 -0.79
C SER A 66 -4.83 7.51 -1.93
N PRO A 67 -5.04 8.28 -3.03
CA PRO A 67 -5.87 7.82 -4.14
C PRO A 67 -5.37 6.53 -4.81
N PHE A 68 -4.05 6.35 -4.93
CA PHE A 68 -3.47 5.13 -5.50
C PHE A 68 -3.58 3.92 -4.56
N VAL A 69 -3.49 4.17 -3.25
CA VAL A 69 -3.76 3.14 -2.23
C VAL A 69 -5.22 2.70 -2.30
N LEU A 70 -6.15 3.65 -2.40
CA LEU A 70 -7.57 3.36 -2.54
C LEU A 70 -7.86 2.58 -3.83
N LEU A 71 -7.28 3.00 -4.96
CA LEU A 71 -7.37 2.29 -6.23
C LEU A 71 -6.87 0.84 -6.10
N LEU A 72 -5.75 0.63 -5.42
CA LEU A 72 -5.18 -0.70 -5.18
C LEU A 72 -6.14 -1.56 -4.33
N LEU A 73 -6.71 -1.01 -3.25
CA LEU A 73 -7.65 -1.72 -2.39
C LEU A 73 -8.92 -2.13 -3.15
N VAL A 74 -9.51 -1.20 -3.91
CA VAL A 74 -10.73 -1.45 -4.69
C VAL A 74 -10.46 -2.55 -5.71
N THR A 75 -9.40 -2.42 -6.52
CA THR A 75 -9.04 -3.45 -7.51
C THR A 75 -8.71 -4.80 -6.87
N SER A 76 -8.11 -4.81 -5.67
CA SER A 76 -7.86 -6.05 -4.92
C SER A 76 -9.15 -6.75 -4.50
N ILE A 77 -10.18 -6.01 -4.11
CA ILE A 77 -11.49 -6.59 -3.75
C ILE A 77 -12.18 -7.19 -4.99
N PHE A 78 -12.13 -6.48 -6.12
CA PHE A 78 -12.69 -6.96 -7.39
C PHE A 78 -12.04 -8.28 -7.82
N MET A 79 -10.71 -8.36 -7.77
CA MET A 79 -10.00 -9.61 -8.07
C MET A 79 -10.32 -10.72 -7.06
N ALA A 80 -10.29 -10.42 -5.76
CA ALA A 80 -10.54 -11.44 -4.74
C ALA A 80 -11.93 -12.08 -4.89
N LEU A 81 -12.96 -11.28 -5.15
CA LEU A 81 -14.32 -11.76 -5.34
C LEU A 81 -14.51 -12.43 -6.72
N GLY A 82 -13.94 -11.87 -7.79
CA GLY A 82 -14.04 -12.45 -9.13
C GLY A 82 -13.39 -13.84 -9.24
N TYR A 83 -12.22 -14.03 -8.62
CA TYR A 83 -11.55 -15.34 -8.60
C TYR A 83 -12.18 -16.33 -7.61
N LYS A 84 -12.78 -15.84 -6.51
CA LYS A 84 -13.50 -16.70 -5.56
C LYS A 84 -14.65 -17.44 -6.24
N ASP A 85 -15.46 -16.71 -7.00
CA ASP A 85 -16.66 -17.25 -7.65
C ASP A 85 -16.32 -18.29 -8.74
N ASN A 86 -15.11 -18.22 -9.32
CA ASN A 86 -14.60 -19.21 -10.28
C ASN A 86 -13.87 -20.40 -9.61
N ALA A 87 -13.53 -20.28 -8.32
CA ALA A 87 -12.77 -21.29 -7.58
C ALA A 87 -13.66 -22.18 -6.70
N ILE A 88 -14.70 -21.61 -6.10
CA ILE A 88 -15.52 -22.26 -5.07
C ILE A 88 -17.01 -21.99 -5.34
N ASP A 89 -17.84 -23.02 -5.30
CA ASP A 89 -19.30 -22.88 -5.42
C ASP A 89 -19.94 -22.33 -4.13
N SER A 90 -21.26 -22.10 -4.16
CA SER A 90 -22.02 -21.61 -3.00
C SER A 90 -22.05 -22.59 -1.81
N ASN A 91 -21.75 -23.87 -2.04
CA ASN A 91 -21.74 -24.93 -1.04
C ASN A 91 -20.33 -25.20 -0.48
N GLY A 92 -19.29 -24.51 -0.98
CA GLY A 92 -17.91 -24.67 -0.56
C GLY A 92 -17.11 -25.72 -1.34
N PHE A 93 -17.67 -26.31 -2.39
CA PHE A 93 -16.95 -27.26 -3.25
C PHE A 93 -15.98 -26.52 -4.18
N THR A 94 -14.80 -27.12 -4.37
CA THR A 94 -13.79 -26.59 -5.31
C THR A 94 -14.21 -26.90 -6.73
N LEU A 95 -14.39 -25.86 -7.54
CA LEU A 95 -14.73 -25.98 -8.96
C LEU A 95 -13.48 -26.20 -9.82
N ASP A 96 -12.39 -25.50 -9.49
CA ASP A 96 -11.12 -25.57 -10.19
C ASP A 96 -9.95 -25.31 -9.23
N PHE A 97 -9.03 -26.27 -9.15
CA PHE A 97 -7.82 -26.17 -8.33
C PHE A 97 -6.89 -25.03 -8.75
N LYS A 98 -6.79 -24.71 -10.05
CA LYS A 98 -5.95 -23.59 -10.55
C LYS A 98 -6.51 -22.25 -10.08
N ASN A 99 -7.82 -22.06 -10.18
CA ASN A 99 -8.49 -20.86 -9.67
C ASN A 99 -8.43 -20.77 -8.14
N LEU A 100 -8.49 -21.90 -7.44
CA LEU A 100 -8.36 -21.93 -5.97
C LEU A 100 -6.97 -21.49 -5.51
N GLU A 101 -5.89 -21.96 -6.14
CA GLU A 101 -4.53 -21.51 -5.83
C GLU A 101 -4.35 -20.03 -6.12
N THR A 102 -4.87 -19.56 -7.26
CA THR A 102 -4.85 -18.15 -7.65
C THR A 102 -5.61 -17.28 -6.63
N TYR A 103 -6.80 -17.72 -6.21
CA TYR A 103 -7.59 -17.06 -5.18
C TYR A 103 -6.85 -16.95 -3.85
N LYS A 104 -6.21 -18.04 -3.39
CA LYS A 104 -5.40 -18.04 -2.16
C LYS A 104 -4.29 -17.01 -2.24
N LEU A 105 -3.53 -16.99 -3.33
CA LEU A 105 -2.44 -16.03 -3.54
C LEU A 105 -2.92 -14.58 -3.60
N ILE A 106 -4.03 -14.31 -4.28
CA ILE A 106 -4.66 -12.97 -4.30
C ILE A 106 -5.02 -12.53 -2.88
N ASN A 107 -5.60 -13.42 -2.08
CA ASN A 107 -6.02 -13.10 -0.71
C ASN A 107 -4.82 -12.90 0.24
N THR A 108 -3.76 -13.70 0.10
CA THR A 108 -2.50 -13.52 0.83
C THR A 108 -1.88 -12.16 0.49
N LYS A 109 -1.77 -11.82 -0.80
CA LYS A 109 -1.26 -10.51 -1.23
C LYS A 109 -2.14 -9.37 -0.73
N GLY A 110 -3.46 -9.53 -0.80
CA GLY A 110 -4.43 -8.58 -0.25
C GLY A 110 -4.21 -8.30 1.25
N SER A 111 -3.88 -9.35 2.01
CA SER A 111 -3.57 -9.23 3.44
C SER A 111 -2.29 -8.42 3.71
N ILE A 112 -1.26 -8.61 2.88
CA ILE A 112 -0.02 -7.80 2.95
C ILE A 112 -0.34 -6.32 2.70
N TRP A 113 -1.13 -6.02 1.66
CA TRP A 113 -1.54 -4.64 1.39
C TRP A 113 -2.36 -4.04 2.53
N ALA A 114 -3.27 -4.81 3.12
CA ALA A 114 -4.04 -4.34 4.28
C ALA A 114 -3.12 -3.98 5.46
N ILE A 115 -2.11 -4.80 5.75
CA ILE A 115 -1.09 -4.50 6.77
C ILE A 115 -0.32 -3.22 6.41
N MET A 116 0.04 -3.05 5.14
CA MET A 116 0.72 -1.82 4.68
C MET A 116 -0.15 -0.57 4.81
N VAL A 117 -1.46 -0.69 4.56
CA VAL A 117 -2.41 0.41 4.76
C VAL A 117 -2.48 0.77 6.24
N MET A 118 -2.59 -0.23 7.12
CA MET A 118 -2.58 0.02 8.57
C MET A 118 -1.29 0.72 9.02
N ASN A 119 -0.14 0.27 8.53
CA ASN A 119 1.15 0.93 8.81
C ASN A 119 1.20 2.36 8.25
N MET A 120 0.66 2.62 7.06
CA MET A 120 0.56 3.97 6.50
C MET A 120 -0.35 4.88 7.34
N VAL A 121 -1.50 4.38 7.78
CA VAL A 121 -2.41 5.11 8.68
C VAL A 121 -1.70 5.43 10.00
N LEU A 122 -0.96 4.47 10.57
CA LEU A 122 -0.15 4.69 11.77
C LEU A 122 0.90 5.80 11.56
N MET A 123 1.62 5.78 10.43
CA MET A 123 2.59 6.84 10.09
C MET A 123 1.92 8.22 10.00
N ILE A 124 0.79 8.32 9.31
CA ILE A 124 0.03 9.58 9.18
C ILE A 124 -0.44 10.07 10.56
N TRP A 125 -0.93 9.17 11.41
CA TRP A 125 -1.37 9.50 12.76
C TRP A 125 -0.22 10.03 13.62
N ILE A 126 0.94 9.36 13.62
CA ILE A 126 2.16 9.80 14.34
C ILE A 126 2.59 11.19 13.84
N LEU A 127 2.65 11.40 12.52
CA LEU A 127 3.06 12.69 11.93
C LEU A 127 2.08 13.82 12.23
N THR A 128 0.77 13.52 12.28
CA THR A 128 -0.26 14.50 12.62
C THR A 128 -0.16 14.91 14.08
N LYS A 129 0.02 13.94 14.99
CA LYS A 129 0.26 14.21 16.42
C LYS A 129 1.54 15.04 16.64
N ALA A 130 2.60 14.72 15.88
CA ALA A 130 3.86 15.46 15.91
C ALA A 130 3.78 16.89 15.33
N SER A 131 2.74 17.20 14.56
CA SER A 131 2.53 18.53 13.96
C SER A 131 1.73 19.50 14.86
N CYS A 132 1.36 19.08 16.08
CA CYS A 132 0.63 19.95 17.00
C CYS A 132 1.47 21.18 17.38
N LYS A 133 0.89 22.38 17.22
CA LYS A 133 1.56 23.68 17.39
C LYS A 133 2.17 23.90 18.79
N LEU A 134 1.77 23.11 19.79
CA LEU A 134 2.22 23.19 21.19
C LEU A 134 3.27 22.14 21.56
N CYS A 135 3.62 21.22 20.65
CA CYS A 135 4.57 20.15 20.97
C CYS A 135 6.03 20.63 20.96
N LYS A 136 6.79 20.19 21.96
CA LYS A 136 8.24 20.42 22.05
C LYS A 136 8.95 19.87 20.81
N THR A 137 9.90 20.62 20.28
CA THR A 137 10.70 20.30 19.09
C THR A 137 11.30 18.89 19.11
N LYS A 138 11.75 18.43 20.28
CA LYS A 138 12.35 17.09 20.46
C LYS A 138 11.36 15.97 20.12
N VAL A 139 10.12 16.07 20.60
CA VAL A 139 9.07 15.06 20.33
C VAL A 139 8.79 14.94 18.84
N ARG A 140 8.80 16.07 18.11
CA ARG A 140 8.60 16.07 16.66
C ARG A 140 9.73 15.37 15.91
N ALA A 141 10.98 15.60 16.33
CA ALA A 141 12.14 14.94 15.76
C ALA A 141 12.12 13.43 16.02
N ASP A 142 11.75 13.01 17.23
CA ASP A 142 11.66 11.59 17.61
C ASP A 142 10.57 10.86 16.82
N CYS A 143 9.39 11.47 16.67
CA CYS A 143 8.31 10.92 15.83
C CYS A 143 8.73 10.80 14.35
N MET A 144 9.40 11.81 13.81
CA MET A 144 9.91 11.79 12.45
C MET A 144 10.99 10.71 12.26
N TRP A 145 11.85 10.54 13.25
CA TRP A 145 12.87 9.50 13.26
C TRP A 145 12.24 8.11 13.24
N LEU A 146 11.23 7.85 14.08
CA LEU A 146 10.49 6.57 14.09
C LEU A 146 9.89 6.24 12.71
N VAL A 147 9.23 7.21 12.08
CA VAL A 147 8.60 7.03 10.75
C VAL A 147 9.64 6.76 9.67
N SER A 148 10.67 7.61 9.57
CA SER A 148 11.66 7.55 8.50
C SER A 148 12.64 6.37 8.62
N LYS A 149 12.98 5.97 9.85
CA LYS A 149 13.98 4.92 10.11
C LYS A 149 13.37 3.52 10.14
N TYR A 150 12.12 3.36 10.57
CA TYR A 150 11.49 2.05 10.77
C TYR A 150 10.23 1.86 9.94
N LEU A 151 9.18 2.67 10.19
CA LEU A 151 7.86 2.39 9.62
C LEU A 151 7.84 2.48 8.08
N LEU A 152 8.53 3.46 7.51
CA LEU A 152 8.62 3.63 6.05
C LEU A 152 9.42 2.48 5.39
N PRO A 153 10.64 2.12 5.84
CA PRO A 153 11.35 0.94 5.33
C PRO A 153 10.57 -0.36 5.46
N ILE A 154 9.90 -0.60 6.59
CA ILE A 154 9.06 -1.79 6.78
C ILE A 154 7.94 -1.82 5.72
N ASN A 155 7.29 -0.68 5.47
CA ASN A 155 6.25 -0.61 4.44
C ASN A 155 6.79 -0.90 3.04
N ILE A 156 7.99 -0.39 2.72
CA ILE A 156 8.64 -0.66 1.44
C ILE A 156 8.95 -2.15 1.30
N LEU A 157 9.50 -2.80 2.32
CA LEU A 157 9.80 -4.23 2.30
C LEU A 157 8.55 -5.07 2.09
N LEU A 158 7.47 -4.79 2.81
CA LEU A 158 6.17 -5.45 2.61
C LEU A 158 5.66 -5.26 1.18
N GLY A 159 5.81 -4.05 0.62
CA GLY A 159 5.42 -3.73 -0.75
C GLY A 159 6.21 -4.52 -1.79
N LEU A 160 7.52 -4.65 -1.60
CA LEU A 160 8.38 -5.45 -2.48
C LEU A 160 8.01 -6.94 -2.43
N VAL A 161 7.73 -7.48 -1.24
CA VAL A 161 7.23 -8.86 -1.08
C VAL A 161 5.88 -9.02 -1.79
N GLY A 162 4.96 -8.07 -1.62
CA GLY A 162 3.65 -8.09 -2.29
C GLY A 162 3.75 -8.03 -3.82
N ILE A 163 4.69 -7.24 -4.36
CA ILE A 163 4.96 -7.18 -5.80
C ILE A 163 5.57 -8.50 -6.28
N PHE A 164 6.53 -9.05 -5.56
CA PHE A 164 7.19 -10.32 -5.89
C PHE A 164 6.20 -11.48 -5.97
N LEU A 165 5.29 -11.61 -5.00
CA LEU A 165 4.18 -12.57 -5.07
C LEU A 165 3.28 -12.35 -6.31
N GLY A 166 3.11 -11.10 -6.73
CA GLY A 166 2.39 -10.75 -7.96
C GLY A 166 3.09 -11.20 -9.24
N VAL A 167 4.42 -11.25 -9.27
CA VAL A 167 5.17 -11.76 -10.42
C VAL A 167 5.01 -13.27 -10.54
N PHE A 168 5.07 -13.99 -9.41
CA PHE A 168 4.82 -15.44 -9.40
C PHE A 168 3.43 -15.82 -9.87
N LEU A 169 2.41 -15.01 -9.56
CA LEU A 169 1.07 -15.20 -10.09
C LEU A 169 1.05 -15.23 -11.61
N ARG A 170 1.88 -14.42 -12.29
CA ARG A 170 1.97 -14.40 -13.76
C ARG A 170 2.70 -15.61 -14.34
N SER A 171 3.68 -16.16 -13.64
CA SER A 171 4.39 -17.37 -14.10
C SER A 171 3.59 -18.66 -13.97
N SER A 172 2.46 -18.64 -13.23
CA SER A 172 1.55 -19.78 -13.07
C SER A 172 0.41 -19.82 -14.10
N PHE A 173 0.33 -18.84 -15.01
CA PHE A 173 -0.67 -18.80 -16.08
C PHE A 173 -0.22 -19.55 -17.32
#